data_AF-A0A9P5WG84-F1
#
_entry.id   AF-A0A9P5WG84-F1
#
_cell.length_a   1.000
_cell.length_b   1.000
_cell.length_c   1.000
_cell.angle_alpha   90.00
_cell.angle_beta   90.00
_cell.angle_gamma   90.00
#
_symmetry.space_group_name_H-M   'P 1'
#
loop_
_entity.id
_entity.type
_entity.pdbx_description
1 polymer ?
#
loop_
_entity_poly.entity_id
_entity_poly.type
_entity_poly.pdbx_seq_one_letter_code
_entity_poly.pdbx_strand_id
1 'polypeptide(L)'
;MPKIGIFLVGATYLDVIMHVNAFPHEDSKNRAQRVEQRRGGNAANSAEVLGQDPRTKVWYMSSMPSQVASKVLLKALDENNVKTEACVFHPKQLTPPQAYIIAASDSGTRTVVSHSTLPDITVEDFIKKFDAACMRSSSDITELACPFRWIHFEGRGPDVYKMIDYVESVYIRQGWRHKLTISVEFEKGDRPGIKTLLQQADVCFFSKLYAETLGFDRPEDFLSSIGDYCKPSATLFCCWGAMGAVGLHLESRTRFSSTAGKIDAVVDPIGAGDVFVAGIILALGVRGYDIGRGLRFACELASLKCSQYGFQHLLKSMDSDL
;
A
#
# COMPACT_ATOMS: atom_id res chain seq x y z
N MET A 1 -10.01 -22.67 -9.37
CA MET A 1 -10.24 -22.20 -7.99
C MET A 1 -10.77 -20.77 -8.06
N PRO A 2 -11.80 -20.42 -7.27
CA PRO A 2 -12.30 -19.05 -7.22
C PRO A 2 -11.20 -18.10 -6.73
N LYS A 3 -11.12 -16.92 -7.36
CA LYS A 3 -10.14 -15.90 -6.98
C LYS A 3 -10.72 -14.92 -5.96
N ILE A 4 -9.88 -14.44 -5.05
CA ILE A 4 -10.23 -13.43 -4.06
C ILE A 4 -10.06 -12.04 -4.66
N GLY A 5 -11.18 -11.30 -4.72
CA GLY A 5 -11.20 -9.92 -5.17
C GLY A 5 -10.58 -8.97 -4.14
N ILE A 6 -9.61 -8.16 -4.59
CA ILE A 6 -8.94 -7.13 -3.80
C ILE A 6 -9.00 -5.81 -4.56
N PHE A 7 -9.37 -4.72 -3.88
CA PHE A 7 -9.45 -3.38 -4.48
C PHE A 7 -8.52 -2.43 -3.74
N LEU A 8 -7.64 -1.74 -4.47
CA LEU A 8 -6.69 -0.79 -3.90
C LEU A 8 -6.94 0.61 -4.46
N VAL A 9 -6.92 1.61 -3.57
CA VAL A 9 -7.05 3.02 -3.89
C VAL A 9 -5.83 3.75 -3.38
N GLY A 10 -5.15 4.50 -4.24
CA GLY A 10 -4.05 5.36 -3.81
C GLY A 10 -3.42 6.12 -4.95
N ALA A 11 -2.30 6.77 -4.68
CA ALA A 11 -1.59 7.56 -5.67
C ALA A 11 -0.60 6.68 -6.49
N THR A 12 -0.33 7.10 -7.72
CA THR A 12 0.76 6.57 -8.55
C THR A 12 1.70 7.72 -8.92
N TYR A 13 3.00 7.46 -8.89
CA TYR A 13 4.03 8.41 -9.32
C TYR A 13 4.98 7.75 -10.32
N LEU A 14 5.61 8.57 -11.15
CA LEU A 14 6.85 8.24 -11.82
C LEU A 14 8.00 8.66 -10.91
N ASP A 15 8.64 7.69 -10.28
CA ASP A 15 9.79 7.91 -9.41
C ASP A 15 11.03 8.11 -10.27
N VAL A 16 11.68 9.27 -10.12
CA VAL A 16 13.00 9.59 -10.68
C VAL A 16 14.01 9.51 -9.55
N ILE A 17 14.78 8.43 -9.52
CA ILE A 17 15.70 8.13 -8.41
C ILE A 17 17.12 8.51 -8.84
N MET A 18 17.71 9.44 -8.09
CA MET A 18 19.08 9.91 -8.25
C MET A 18 19.93 9.27 -7.16
N HIS A 19 20.84 8.38 -7.55
CA HIS A 19 21.80 7.77 -6.65
C HIS A 19 23.00 8.70 -6.50
N VAL A 20 23.26 9.13 -5.27
CA VAL A 20 24.36 10.04 -4.92
C VAL A 20 25.17 9.42 -3.78
N ASN A 21 26.45 9.82 -3.67
CA ASN A 21 27.28 9.33 -2.57
C ASN A 21 26.74 9.81 -1.22
N ALA A 22 26.49 11.13 -1.12
CA ALA A 22 26.00 11.83 0.06
C ALA A 22 24.85 12.76 -0.31
N PHE A 23 24.00 13.09 0.67
CA PHE A 23 22.92 14.06 0.45
C PHE A 23 23.50 15.43 0.06
N PRO A 24 22.99 16.08 -1.00
CA PRO A 24 23.56 17.33 -1.47
C PRO A 24 23.35 18.47 -0.47
N HIS A 25 24.37 19.30 -0.28
CA HIS A 25 24.22 20.54 0.47
C HIS A 25 23.36 21.54 -0.31
N GLU A 26 22.67 22.43 0.41
CA GLU A 26 21.94 23.54 -0.20
C GLU A 26 22.89 24.39 -1.06
N ASP A 27 22.39 24.86 -2.22
CA ASP A 27 23.13 25.66 -3.20
C ASP A 27 24.42 25.00 -3.76
N SER A 28 24.48 23.67 -3.79
CA SER A 28 25.63 22.92 -4.33
C SER A 28 25.33 22.22 -5.66
N LYS A 29 26.37 22.03 -6.48
CA LYS A 29 26.30 21.29 -7.75
C LYS A 29 26.82 19.87 -7.58
N ASN A 30 25.95 18.89 -7.79
CA ASN A 30 26.28 17.48 -7.59
C ASN A 30 25.99 16.68 -8.86
N ARG A 31 26.80 15.65 -9.10
CA ARG A 31 26.57 14.68 -10.18
C ARG A 31 26.06 13.39 -9.57
N ALA A 32 24.88 12.94 -10.01
CA ALA A 32 24.38 11.62 -9.66
C ALA A 32 25.29 10.54 -10.27
N GLN A 33 25.53 9.46 -9.52
CA GLN A 33 26.25 8.28 -9.99
C GLN A 33 25.40 7.47 -10.98
N ARG A 34 24.09 7.40 -10.71
CA ARG A 34 23.10 6.74 -11.55
C ARG A 34 21.76 7.44 -11.41
N VAL A 35 20.97 7.44 -12.49
CA VAL A 35 19.57 7.89 -12.48
C VAL A 35 18.70 6.75 -12.98
N GLU A 36 17.57 6.56 -12.33
CA GLU A 36 16.58 5.56 -12.70
C GLU A 36 15.18 6.16 -12.75
N GLN A 37 14.32 5.54 -13.56
CA GLN A 37 12.91 5.89 -13.60
C GLN A 37 12.07 4.63 -13.49
N ARG A 38 11.09 4.64 -12.58
CA ARG A 38 10.15 3.53 -12.41
C ARG A 38 8.82 4.00 -11.83
N ARG A 39 7.81 3.13 -11.91
CA ARG A 39 6.52 3.36 -11.26
C ARG A 39 6.71 3.28 -9.74
N GLY A 40 6.23 4.30 -9.04
CA GLY A 40 6.06 4.35 -7.59
C GLY A 40 4.59 4.47 -7.19
N GLY A 41 4.36 4.81 -5.93
CA GLY A 41 3.04 4.91 -5.31
C GLY A 41 2.70 3.66 -4.49
N ASN A 42 2.37 3.87 -3.21
CA ASN A 42 2.28 2.82 -2.22
C ASN A 42 1.25 1.75 -2.60
N ALA A 43 0.01 2.17 -2.85
CA ALA A 43 -1.06 1.25 -3.25
C ALA A 43 -0.78 0.57 -4.60
N ALA A 44 -0.09 1.24 -5.53
CA ALA A 44 0.27 0.64 -6.82
C ALA A 44 1.39 -0.42 -6.66
N ASN A 45 2.38 -0.18 -5.80
CA ASN A 45 3.41 -1.16 -5.43
C ASN A 45 2.77 -2.38 -4.76
N SER A 46 1.87 -2.16 -3.81
CA SER A 46 1.09 -3.24 -3.19
C SER A 46 0.29 -4.04 -4.21
N ALA A 47 -0.37 -3.36 -5.16
CA ALA A 47 -1.16 -4.01 -6.20
C ALA A 47 -0.29 -4.88 -7.13
N GLU A 48 0.90 -4.42 -7.51
CA GLU A 48 1.85 -5.18 -8.34
C GLU A 48 2.26 -6.50 -7.66
N VAL A 49 2.54 -6.46 -6.35
CA VAL A 49 2.88 -7.67 -5.57
C VAL A 49 1.68 -8.60 -5.44
N LEU A 50 0.50 -8.05 -5.11
CA LEU A 50 -0.72 -8.83 -4.95
C LEU A 50 -1.14 -9.54 -6.24
N GLY A 51 -0.94 -8.90 -7.39
CA GLY A 51 -1.28 -9.45 -8.70
C GLY A 51 -0.42 -10.64 -9.15
N GLN A 52 0.70 -10.89 -8.46
CA GLN A 52 1.55 -12.06 -8.71
C GLN A 52 0.96 -13.36 -8.14
N ASP A 53 0.03 -13.28 -7.18
CA ASP A 53 -0.57 -14.47 -6.58
C ASP A 53 -1.75 -14.97 -7.44
N PRO A 54 -1.73 -16.22 -7.94
CA PRO A 54 -2.79 -16.73 -8.82
C PRO A 54 -4.17 -16.83 -8.13
N ARG A 55 -4.23 -16.77 -6.79
CA ARG A 55 -5.46 -16.78 -6.00
C ARG A 55 -6.14 -15.42 -5.93
N THR A 56 -5.48 -14.34 -6.35
CA THR A 56 -6.05 -12.98 -6.27
C THR A 56 -6.60 -12.52 -7.61
N LYS A 57 -7.55 -11.59 -7.55
CA LYS A 57 -7.97 -10.76 -8.67
C LYS A 57 -7.97 -9.32 -8.17
N VAL A 58 -7.01 -8.53 -8.65
CA VAL A 58 -6.68 -7.22 -8.08
C VAL A 58 -7.20 -6.11 -8.97
N TRP A 59 -7.87 -5.13 -8.37
CA TRP A 59 -8.24 -3.86 -9.00
C TRP A 59 -7.46 -2.73 -8.35
N TYR A 60 -7.04 -1.79 -9.19
CA TYR A 60 -6.34 -0.59 -8.76
C TYR A 60 -7.05 0.65 -9.29
N MET A 61 -7.26 1.61 -8.40
CA MET A 61 -7.84 2.90 -8.68
C MET A 61 -6.88 4.00 -8.27
N SER A 62 -6.62 4.91 -9.22
CA SER A 62 -5.87 6.13 -8.99
C SER A 62 -6.37 7.26 -9.88
N SER A 63 -6.01 8.49 -9.52
CA SER A 63 -6.07 9.64 -10.42
C SER A 63 -4.88 9.54 -11.38
N MET A 64 -5.16 9.53 -12.68
CA MET A 64 -4.21 9.24 -13.74
C MET A 64 -4.18 10.39 -14.77
N PRO A 65 -3.01 10.66 -15.38
CA PRO A 65 -2.96 11.58 -16.52
C PRO A 65 -3.72 10.99 -17.72
N SER A 66 -3.55 11.57 -18.91
CA SER A 66 -4.07 10.99 -20.15
C SER A 66 -3.59 9.54 -20.33
N GLN A 67 -4.38 8.71 -21.00
CA GLN A 67 -4.03 7.29 -21.21
C GLN A 67 -2.64 7.10 -21.86
N VAL A 68 -2.23 8.03 -22.74
CA VAL A 68 -0.91 8.00 -23.37
C VAL A 68 0.20 8.21 -22.33
N ALA A 69 0.05 9.22 -21.47
CA ALA A 69 1.00 9.53 -20.40
C ALA A 69 1.00 8.45 -19.29
N SER A 70 -0.12 7.76 -19.09
CA SER A 70 -0.24 6.66 -18.12
C SER A 70 0.45 5.38 -18.54
N LYS A 71 0.84 5.18 -19.81
CA LYS A 71 1.40 3.90 -20.28
C LYS A 71 2.58 3.40 -19.45
N VAL A 72 3.49 4.29 -19.09
CA VAL A 72 4.66 3.96 -18.26
C VAL A 72 4.26 3.57 -16.83
N LEU A 73 3.17 4.14 -16.32
CA LEU A 73 2.65 3.88 -14.98
C LEU A 73 1.83 2.59 -14.89
N LEU A 74 1.19 2.17 -15.98
CA LEU A 74 0.30 1.01 -15.97
C LEU A 74 0.97 -0.28 -16.41
N LYS A 75 2.08 -0.20 -17.17
CA LYS A 75 2.75 -1.37 -17.75
C LYS A 75 3.00 -2.51 -16.75
N ALA A 76 3.62 -2.20 -15.61
CA ALA A 76 3.95 -3.21 -14.60
C ALA A 76 2.69 -3.77 -13.90
N LEU A 77 1.64 -2.96 -13.76
CA LEU A 77 0.35 -3.40 -13.22
C LEU A 77 -0.34 -4.38 -14.18
N ASP A 78 -0.36 -4.04 -15.47
CA ASP A 78 -0.94 -4.89 -16.51
C ASP A 78 -0.18 -6.22 -16.65
N GLU A 79 1.16 -6.20 -16.62
CA GLU A 79 2.02 -7.39 -16.64
C GLU A 79 1.79 -8.32 -15.43
N ASN A 80 1.34 -7.76 -14.30
CA ASN A 80 1.00 -8.50 -13.08
C ASN A 80 -0.52 -8.68 -12.91
N ASN A 81 -1.30 -8.68 -13.99
CA ASN A 81 -2.74 -8.98 -13.99
C ASN A 81 -3.62 -8.04 -13.13
N VAL A 82 -3.14 -6.83 -12.83
CA VAL A 82 -3.90 -5.83 -12.07
C VAL A 82 -4.88 -5.12 -13.01
N LYS A 83 -6.15 -5.03 -12.62
CA LYS A 83 -7.20 -4.34 -13.37
C LYS A 83 -7.17 -2.84 -13.08
N THR A 84 -6.89 -2.05 -14.11
CA THR A 84 -6.71 -0.59 -14.02
C THR A 84 -7.91 0.21 -14.57
N GLU A 85 -8.98 -0.47 -15.00
CA GLU A 85 -10.22 0.12 -15.53
C GLU A 85 -10.95 1.05 -14.54
N ALA A 86 -10.69 0.87 -13.25
CA ALA A 86 -11.22 1.69 -12.16
C ALA A 86 -10.50 3.04 -12.04
N CYS A 87 -9.37 3.25 -12.71
CA CYS A 87 -8.63 4.51 -12.68
C CYS A 87 -9.43 5.66 -13.34
N VAL A 88 -9.20 6.88 -12.84
CA VAL A 88 -9.80 8.13 -13.31
C VAL A 88 -8.78 8.85 -14.19
N PHE A 89 -9.02 8.90 -15.49
CA PHE A 89 -8.09 9.49 -16.46
C PHE A 89 -8.44 10.94 -16.75
N HIS A 90 -7.44 11.81 -16.74
CA HIS A 90 -7.57 13.23 -17.06
C HIS A 90 -6.98 13.53 -18.45
N PRO A 91 -7.78 13.59 -19.54
CA PRO A 91 -7.25 13.61 -20.91
C PRO A 91 -6.35 14.80 -21.25
N LYS A 92 -6.52 15.93 -20.53
CA LYS A 92 -5.71 17.15 -20.70
C LYS A 92 -4.38 17.14 -19.94
N GLN A 93 -4.18 16.18 -19.04
CA GLN A 93 -2.96 16.07 -18.25
C GLN A 93 -1.97 15.16 -19.01
N LEU A 94 -0.88 15.73 -19.50
CA LEU A 94 0.08 15.01 -20.37
C LEU A 94 1.32 14.53 -19.61
N THR A 95 1.49 14.96 -18.37
CA THR A 95 2.63 14.60 -17.52
C THR A 95 2.15 13.73 -16.37
N PRO A 96 2.80 12.58 -16.09
CA PRO A 96 2.50 11.80 -14.89
C PRO A 96 2.89 12.59 -13.63
N PRO A 97 2.26 12.33 -12.47
CA PRO A 97 2.79 12.75 -11.19
C PRO A 97 4.23 12.25 -11.04
N GLN A 98 5.11 13.05 -10.47
CA GLN A 98 6.54 12.72 -10.34
C GLN A 98 6.97 12.74 -8.89
N ALA A 99 7.85 11.81 -8.52
CA ALA A 99 8.58 11.86 -7.27
C ALA A 99 10.08 11.86 -7.58
N TYR A 100 10.77 12.91 -7.15
CA TYR A 100 12.22 13.02 -7.24
C TYR A 100 12.82 12.49 -5.95
N ILE A 101 13.57 11.40 -6.06
CA ILE A 101 14.13 10.69 -4.92
C ILE A 101 15.65 10.84 -4.95
N ILE A 102 16.22 11.43 -3.92
CA ILE A 102 17.66 11.45 -3.69
C ILE A 102 17.98 10.27 -2.77
N ALA A 103 18.71 9.28 -3.28
CA ALA A 103 19.15 8.12 -2.52
C ALA A 103 20.64 8.26 -2.20
N ALA A 104 20.97 8.46 -0.93
CA ALA A 104 22.34 8.68 -0.46
C ALA A 104 22.95 7.36 0.04
N SER A 105 24.02 6.90 -0.60
CA SER A 105 24.62 5.60 -0.30
C SER A 105 25.41 5.57 1.01
N ASP A 106 26.02 6.69 1.40
CA ASP A 106 26.84 6.80 2.62
C ASP A 106 26.06 6.58 3.91
N SER A 107 24.83 7.08 3.93
CA SER A 107 23.90 7.08 5.06
C SER A 107 22.81 6.02 4.89
N GLY A 108 22.64 5.47 3.69
CA GLY A 108 21.53 4.57 3.35
C GLY A 108 20.15 5.25 3.41
N THR A 109 20.11 6.58 3.41
CA THR A 109 18.88 7.37 3.54
C THR A 109 18.32 7.75 2.18
N ARG A 110 17.04 8.17 2.18
CA ARG A 110 16.40 8.76 1.01
C ARG A 110 15.62 10.02 1.37
N THR A 111 15.57 10.95 0.45
CA THR A 111 14.70 12.13 0.52
C THR A 111 13.81 12.14 -0.70
N VAL A 112 12.51 12.37 -0.49
CA VAL A 112 11.49 12.32 -1.55
C VAL A 112 10.83 13.68 -1.67
N VAL A 113 10.88 14.25 -2.88
CA VAL A 113 10.15 15.47 -3.26
C VAL A 113 9.15 15.09 -4.34
N SER A 114 7.86 15.24 -4.07
CA SER A 114 6.81 14.87 -5.02
C SER A 114 6.10 16.09 -5.60
N HIS A 115 5.68 15.98 -6.86
CA HIS A 115 4.91 16.99 -7.56
C HIS A 115 3.79 16.32 -8.36
N SER A 116 2.57 16.82 -8.20
CA SER A 116 1.40 16.41 -8.97
C SER A 116 0.49 17.61 -9.21
N THR A 117 -0.01 17.72 -10.44
CA THR A 117 -1.10 18.65 -10.81
C THR A 117 -2.41 17.90 -11.06
N LEU A 118 -2.44 16.59 -10.83
CA LEU A 118 -3.66 15.81 -10.92
C LEU A 118 -4.58 16.12 -9.74
N PRO A 119 -5.89 16.26 -9.96
CA PRO A 119 -6.83 16.36 -8.85
C PRO A 119 -6.87 15.02 -8.09
N ASP A 120 -7.17 15.10 -6.80
CA ASP A 120 -7.52 13.92 -6.01
C ASP A 120 -8.79 13.26 -6.57
N ILE A 121 -8.94 11.96 -6.30
CA ILE A 121 -10.17 11.23 -6.65
C ILE A 121 -11.33 11.81 -5.85
N THR A 122 -12.37 12.25 -6.53
CA THR A 122 -13.60 12.71 -5.87
C THR A 122 -14.42 11.51 -5.37
N VAL A 123 -15.30 11.74 -4.38
CA VAL A 123 -16.22 10.69 -3.91
C VAL A 123 -17.13 10.20 -5.05
N GLU A 124 -17.58 11.10 -5.92
CA GLU A 124 -18.43 10.79 -7.06
C GLU A 124 -17.73 9.90 -8.09
N ASP A 125 -16.48 10.23 -8.43
CA ASP A 125 -15.65 9.39 -9.31
C ASP A 125 -15.39 8.02 -8.68
N PHE A 126 -15.07 8.00 -7.38
CA PHE A 126 -14.88 6.76 -6.63
C PHE A 126 -16.13 5.87 -6.73
N ILE A 127 -17.31 6.38 -6.36
CA ILE A 127 -18.59 5.64 -6.38
C ILE A 127 -18.83 5.04 -7.77
N LYS A 128 -18.78 5.88 -8.81
CA LYS A 128 -19.06 5.46 -10.18
C LYS A 128 -18.14 4.33 -10.64
N LYS A 129 -16.85 4.45 -10.35
CA LYS A 129 -15.83 3.48 -10.78
C LYS A 129 -15.83 2.22 -9.92
N PHE A 130 -16.07 2.35 -8.62
CA PHE A 130 -16.21 1.24 -7.69
C PHE A 130 -17.43 0.37 -8.03
N ASP A 131 -18.59 0.97 -8.27
CA ASP A 131 -19.81 0.25 -8.68
C ASP A 131 -19.59 -0.48 -10.03
N ALA A 132 -18.95 0.18 -10.99
CA ALA A 132 -18.61 -0.43 -12.27
C ALA A 132 -17.67 -1.64 -12.10
N ALA A 133 -16.69 -1.55 -11.20
CA ALA A 133 -15.80 -2.67 -10.89
C ALA A 133 -16.54 -3.82 -10.18
N CYS A 134 -17.47 -3.51 -9.27
CA CYS A 134 -18.32 -4.50 -8.62
C CYS A 134 -19.17 -5.28 -9.65
N MET A 135 -19.73 -4.61 -10.65
CA MET A 135 -20.53 -5.25 -11.71
C MET A 135 -19.70 -6.16 -12.64
N ARG A 136 -18.43 -5.81 -12.91
CA ARG A 136 -17.54 -6.54 -13.83
C ARG A 136 -16.82 -7.74 -13.22
N SER A 137 -17.00 -8.01 -11.93
CA SER A 137 -16.32 -9.11 -11.25
C SER A 137 -16.76 -10.51 -11.75
N SER A 138 -17.82 -10.59 -12.57
CA SER A 138 -18.75 -11.71 -12.72
C SER A 138 -18.45 -12.80 -13.78
N SER A 139 -17.27 -13.44 -13.75
CA SER A 139 -17.12 -14.78 -14.35
C SER A 139 -16.16 -15.73 -13.62
N ASP A 140 -15.06 -15.21 -13.05
CA ASP A 140 -14.06 -16.02 -12.32
C ASP A 140 -14.05 -15.80 -10.78
N ILE A 141 -14.84 -14.85 -10.29
CA ILE A 141 -15.11 -14.66 -8.83
C ILE A 141 -16.39 -15.44 -8.42
N THR A 142 -16.88 -16.29 -9.32
CA THR A 142 -18.23 -16.90 -9.35
C THR A 142 -18.67 -17.70 -8.13
N GLU A 143 -17.78 -18.06 -7.21
CA GLU A 143 -18.17 -18.72 -5.95
C GLU A 143 -18.33 -17.75 -4.77
N LEU A 144 -17.94 -16.48 -4.92
CA LEU A 144 -18.03 -15.48 -3.87
C LEU A 144 -19.22 -14.55 -4.13
N ALA A 145 -20.19 -14.60 -3.23
CA ALA A 145 -21.35 -13.72 -3.22
C ALA A 145 -21.03 -12.22 -3.07
N CYS A 146 -19.75 -11.79 -3.08
CA CYS A 146 -19.31 -10.41 -2.83
C CYS A 146 -18.09 -10.08 -3.71
N PRO A 147 -18.01 -8.88 -4.34
CA PRO A 147 -16.99 -8.56 -5.34
C PRO A 147 -15.56 -8.46 -4.79
N PHE A 148 -15.38 -7.84 -3.61
CA PHE A 148 -14.07 -7.68 -2.97
C PHE A 148 -14.15 -8.12 -1.51
N ARG A 149 -13.23 -8.99 -1.09
CA ARG A 149 -13.07 -9.37 0.33
C ARG A 149 -12.14 -8.41 1.07
N TRP A 150 -11.29 -7.69 0.34
CA TRP A 150 -10.37 -6.73 0.91
C TRP A 150 -10.36 -5.45 0.09
N ILE A 151 -10.51 -4.31 0.77
CA ILE A 151 -10.38 -2.98 0.15
C ILE A 151 -9.32 -2.19 0.93
N HIS A 152 -8.29 -1.74 0.22
CA HIS A 152 -7.17 -0.99 0.80
C HIS A 152 -7.18 0.45 0.30
N PHE A 153 -7.01 1.39 1.24
CA PHE A 153 -6.90 2.82 0.95
C PHE A 153 -5.57 3.37 1.45
N GLU A 154 -4.89 4.13 0.60
CA GLU A 154 -3.88 5.07 1.05
C GLU A 154 -4.60 6.28 1.68
N GLY A 155 -4.35 6.56 2.97
CA GLY A 155 -5.01 7.61 3.75
C GLY A 155 -4.59 9.04 3.39
N ARG A 156 -4.43 9.38 2.10
CA ARG A 156 -3.95 10.70 1.65
C ARG A 156 -5.05 11.76 1.52
N GLY A 157 -6.18 11.38 0.91
CA GLY A 157 -7.19 12.32 0.44
C GLY A 157 -8.13 12.78 1.55
N PRO A 158 -8.64 14.02 1.49
CA PRO A 158 -9.56 14.54 2.50
C PRO A 158 -10.88 13.79 2.55
N ASP A 159 -11.24 13.02 1.52
CA ASP A 159 -12.54 12.37 1.39
C ASP A 159 -12.49 10.84 1.47
N VAL A 160 -11.34 10.23 1.82
CA VAL A 160 -11.21 8.76 1.92
C VAL A 160 -12.23 8.18 2.91
N TYR A 161 -12.53 8.89 4.01
CA TYR A 161 -13.52 8.43 4.98
C TYR A 161 -14.93 8.34 4.38
N LYS A 162 -15.29 9.24 3.46
CA LYS A 162 -16.58 9.21 2.74
C LYS A 162 -16.64 8.06 1.74
N MET A 163 -15.51 7.73 1.11
CA MET A 163 -15.40 6.57 0.22
C MET A 163 -15.62 5.27 1.02
N ILE A 164 -15.04 5.18 2.22
CA ILE A 164 -15.26 4.05 3.14
C ILE A 164 -16.71 4.00 3.61
N ASP A 165 -17.32 5.12 3.99
CA ASP A 165 -18.75 5.17 4.36
C ASP A 165 -19.65 4.64 3.23
N TYR A 166 -19.34 4.99 1.98
CA TYR A 166 -20.07 4.47 0.83
C TYR A 166 -19.92 2.95 0.69
N VAL A 167 -18.68 2.44 0.74
CA VAL A 167 -18.39 1.00 0.69
C VAL A 167 -19.13 0.24 1.79
N GLU A 168 -19.03 0.70 3.03
CA GLU A 168 -19.74 0.17 4.18
C GLU A 168 -21.24 0.11 3.93
N SER A 169 -21.83 1.20 3.45
CA SER A 169 -23.26 1.27 3.15
C SER A 169 -23.70 0.23 2.10
N VAL A 170 -22.91 0.04 1.04
CA VAL A 170 -23.18 -0.95 -0.01
C VAL A 170 -23.09 -2.35 0.58
N TYR A 171 -22.02 -2.64 1.31
CA TYR A 171 -21.75 -3.97 1.86
C TYR A 171 -22.75 -4.36 2.96
N ILE A 172 -23.23 -3.41 3.76
CA ILE A 172 -24.29 -3.65 4.74
C ILE A 172 -25.61 -3.95 4.01
N ARG A 173 -26.01 -3.14 3.02
CA ARG A 173 -27.26 -3.36 2.26
C ARG A 173 -27.29 -4.71 1.55
N GLN A 174 -26.13 -5.17 1.07
CA GLN A 174 -26.00 -6.45 0.38
C GLN A 174 -25.78 -7.65 1.34
N GLY A 175 -25.64 -7.41 2.65
CA GLY A 175 -25.34 -8.45 3.63
C GLY A 175 -23.91 -9.02 3.52
N TRP A 176 -22.98 -8.29 2.90
CA TRP A 176 -21.60 -8.72 2.66
C TRP A 176 -20.59 -8.19 3.67
N ARG A 177 -20.99 -7.29 4.57
CA ARG A 177 -20.05 -6.61 5.47
C ARG A 177 -19.16 -7.56 6.29
N HIS A 178 -19.72 -8.70 6.73
CA HIS A 178 -18.98 -9.74 7.46
C HIS A 178 -17.88 -10.44 6.66
N LYS A 179 -17.82 -10.24 5.34
CA LYS A 179 -16.81 -10.80 4.42
C LYS A 179 -15.75 -9.78 4.01
N LEU A 180 -15.92 -8.51 4.41
CA LEU A 180 -15.05 -7.40 4.02
C LEU A 180 -14.06 -7.07 5.12
N THR A 181 -12.81 -6.91 4.71
CA THR A 181 -11.78 -6.22 5.49
C THR A 181 -11.45 -4.89 4.81
N ILE A 182 -11.58 -3.79 5.53
CA ILE A 182 -11.10 -2.47 5.10
C ILE A 182 -9.76 -2.19 5.77
N SER A 183 -8.75 -1.87 4.98
CA SER A 183 -7.44 -1.48 5.50
C SER A 183 -7.03 -0.09 5.04
N VAL A 184 -6.34 0.65 5.91
CA VAL A 184 -5.88 2.00 5.63
C VAL A 184 -4.39 2.14 5.98
N GLU A 185 -3.63 2.72 5.07
CA GLU A 185 -2.25 3.13 5.31
C GLU A 185 -2.17 4.61 5.72
N PHE A 186 -1.53 4.87 6.86
CA PHE A 186 -1.35 6.21 7.43
C PHE A 186 0.11 6.64 7.33
N GLU A 187 0.41 7.46 6.33
CA GLU A 187 1.77 7.95 6.06
C GLU A 187 2.13 9.24 6.81
N LYS A 188 1.17 10.16 7.02
CA LYS A 188 1.38 11.43 7.74
C LYS A 188 0.24 11.72 8.71
N GLY A 189 0.54 12.17 9.92
CA GLY A 189 -0.43 12.38 11.01
C GLY A 189 -1.22 13.68 10.98
N ASP A 190 -0.91 14.60 10.07
CA ASP A 190 -1.46 15.96 10.00
C ASP A 190 -2.61 16.13 8.99
N ARG A 191 -3.03 15.04 8.32
CA ARG A 191 -4.06 15.13 7.27
C ARG A 191 -5.47 15.29 7.87
N PRO A 192 -6.34 16.12 7.25
CA PRO A 192 -7.75 16.20 7.63
C PRO A 192 -8.44 14.83 7.56
N GLY A 193 -9.31 14.54 8.54
CA GLY A 193 -10.12 13.32 8.54
C GLY A 193 -9.44 12.06 9.09
N ILE A 194 -8.17 12.10 9.49
CA ILE A 194 -7.45 10.93 10.05
C ILE A 194 -8.18 10.31 11.23
N LYS A 195 -8.71 11.13 12.16
CA LYS A 195 -9.44 10.60 13.34
C LYS A 195 -10.64 9.75 12.93
N THR A 196 -11.37 10.16 11.89
CA THR A 196 -12.49 9.39 11.33
C THR A 196 -11.99 8.10 10.68
N LEU A 197 -10.92 8.18 9.88
CA LEU A 197 -10.33 7.02 9.22
C LEU A 197 -9.85 5.94 10.20
N LEU A 198 -9.22 6.33 11.31
CA LEU A 198 -8.78 5.40 12.35
C LEU A 198 -9.94 4.59 12.94
N GLN A 199 -11.14 5.18 13.01
CA GLN A 199 -12.35 4.53 13.52
C GLN A 199 -13.05 3.64 12.47
N GLN A 200 -12.71 3.75 11.20
CA GLN A 200 -13.33 2.99 10.11
C GLN A 200 -12.51 1.77 9.66
N ALA A 201 -11.19 1.80 9.83
CA ALA A 201 -10.30 0.73 9.37
C ALA A 201 -10.39 -0.53 10.26
N ASP A 202 -10.49 -1.70 9.62
CA ASP A 202 -10.34 -3.01 10.29
C ASP A 202 -8.84 -3.36 10.47
N VAL A 203 -7.99 -2.90 9.54
CA VAL A 203 -6.53 -3.04 9.61
C VAL A 203 -5.85 -1.70 9.35
N CYS A 204 -5.00 -1.26 10.26
CA CYS A 204 -4.26 0.00 10.14
C CYS A 204 -2.77 -0.27 9.91
N PHE A 205 -2.18 0.40 8.92
CA PHE A 205 -0.74 0.37 8.67
C PHE A 205 -0.12 1.72 8.98
N PHE A 206 0.94 1.71 9.79
CA PHE A 206 1.70 2.90 10.17
C PHE A 206 3.17 2.72 9.81
N SER A 207 3.81 3.83 9.46
CA SER A 207 5.26 3.88 9.23
C SER A 207 6.00 4.35 10.48
N LYS A 208 7.30 4.00 10.56
CA LYS A 208 8.22 4.56 11.54
C LYS A 208 8.16 6.10 11.58
N LEU A 209 8.15 6.74 10.41
CA LEU A 209 8.10 8.20 10.30
C LEU A 209 6.81 8.78 10.91
N TYR A 210 5.67 8.10 10.75
CA TYR A 210 4.42 8.51 11.36
C TYR A 210 4.53 8.51 12.90
N ALA A 211 5.07 7.43 13.46
CA ALA A 211 5.27 7.31 14.91
C ALA A 211 6.26 8.34 15.45
N GLU A 212 7.39 8.54 14.78
CA GLU A 212 8.42 9.52 15.16
C GLU A 212 7.90 10.97 15.13
N THR A 213 7.04 11.31 14.16
CA THR A 213 6.41 12.63 14.07
C THR A 213 5.51 12.92 15.29
N LEU A 214 4.98 11.88 15.92
CA LEU A 214 4.19 11.97 17.15
C LEU A 214 5.04 11.83 18.43
N GLY A 215 6.38 11.78 18.30
CA GLY A 215 7.30 11.72 19.42
C GLY A 215 7.57 10.32 19.97
N PHE A 216 7.22 9.25 19.25
CA PHE A 216 7.49 7.88 19.66
C PHE A 216 8.77 7.34 19.02
N ASP A 217 9.60 6.69 19.83
CA ASP A 217 10.84 6.01 19.42
C ASP A 217 10.70 4.47 19.41
N ARG A 218 9.54 3.97 19.86
CA ARG A 218 9.22 2.54 19.93
C ARG A 218 7.85 2.24 19.31
N PRO A 219 7.76 1.26 18.39
CA PRO A 219 6.50 0.94 17.74
C PRO A 219 5.45 0.40 18.72
N GLU A 220 5.84 -0.32 19.77
CA GLU A 220 4.91 -0.85 20.78
C GLU A 220 4.19 0.25 21.56
N ASP A 221 4.93 1.27 21.96
CA ASP A 221 4.41 2.38 22.76
C ASP A 221 3.50 3.25 21.87
N PHE A 222 3.91 3.48 20.62
CA PHE A 222 3.08 4.12 19.61
C PHE A 222 1.76 3.37 19.37
N LEU A 223 1.81 2.06 19.08
CA LEU A 223 0.61 1.28 18.80
C LEU A 223 -0.35 1.23 19.99
N SER A 224 0.18 1.23 21.21
CA SER A 224 -0.63 1.29 22.43
C SER A 224 -1.36 2.62 22.57
N SER A 225 -0.70 3.73 22.23
CA SER A 225 -1.29 5.07 22.31
C SER A 225 -2.29 5.34 21.18
N ILE A 226 -1.92 5.06 19.92
CA ILE A 226 -2.79 5.33 18.77
C ILE A 226 -4.03 4.43 18.76
N GLY A 227 -3.95 3.26 19.40
CA GLY A 227 -5.05 2.30 19.52
C GLY A 227 -6.31 2.87 20.19
N ASP A 228 -6.16 3.85 21.08
CA ASP A 228 -7.31 4.52 21.74
C ASP A 228 -8.16 5.33 20.76
N TYR A 229 -7.60 5.68 19.60
CA TYR A 229 -8.29 6.39 18.53
C TYR A 229 -8.74 5.48 17.38
N CYS A 230 -8.50 4.17 17.48
CA CYS A 230 -8.86 3.21 16.44
C CYS A 230 -10.18 2.48 16.76
N LYS A 231 -10.74 1.81 15.75
CA LYS A 231 -11.86 0.88 15.94
C LYS A 231 -11.48 -0.21 16.97
N PRO A 232 -12.33 -0.54 17.96
CA PRO A 232 -11.96 -1.50 19.04
C PRO A 232 -11.55 -2.90 18.57
N SER A 233 -12.03 -3.34 17.40
CA SER A 233 -11.70 -4.62 16.80
C SER A 233 -10.55 -4.56 15.78
N ALA A 234 -9.89 -3.40 15.62
CA ALA A 234 -8.86 -3.24 14.61
C ALA A 234 -7.58 -4.02 14.93
N THR A 235 -6.86 -4.38 13.87
CA THR A 235 -5.48 -4.86 13.96
C THR A 235 -4.54 -3.78 13.43
N LEU A 236 -3.59 -3.35 14.25
CA LEU A 236 -2.65 -2.30 13.91
C LEU A 236 -1.29 -2.91 13.60
N PHE A 237 -0.60 -2.39 12.60
CA PHE A 237 0.77 -2.76 12.26
C PHE A 237 1.64 -1.51 12.15
N CYS A 238 2.85 -1.58 12.70
CA CYS A 238 3.86 -0.54 12.55
C CYS A 238 5.19 -1.14 12.06
N CYS A 239 5.65 -0.70 10.89
CA CYS A 239 6.93 -1.12 10.33
C CYS A 239 8.07 -0.28 10.90
N TRP A 240 9.19 -0.94 11.25
CA TRP A 240 10.36 -0.32 11.87
C TRP A 240 11.68 -0.63 11.12
N GLY A 241 11.60 -0.74 9.79
CA GLY A 241 12.75 -0.95 8.91
C GLY A 241 13.49 -2.26 9.21
N ALA A 242 14.81 -2.21 9.37
CA ALA A 242 15.64 -3.38 9.65
C ALA A 242 15.31 -4.09 10.98
N MET A 243 14.60 -3.43 11.89
CA MET A 243 14.12 -4.05 13.14
C MET A 243 12.86 -4.91 12.94
N GLY A 244 12.28 -4.90 11.74
CA GLY A 244 11.06 -5.65 11.43
C GLY A 244 9.79 -4.83 11.68
N ALA A 245 8.77 -5.46 12.25
CA ALA A 245 7.48 -4.83 12.51
C ALA A 245 6.79 -5.37 13.77
N VAL A 246 5.89 -4.56 14.32
CA VAL A 246 5.03 -4.90 15.45
C VAL A 246 3.57 -4.85 15.03
N GLY A 247 2.79 -5.80 15.52
CA GLY A 247 1.33 -5.83 15.40
C GLY A 247 0.63 -5.76 16.76
N LEU A 248 -0.55 -5.15 16.81
CA LEU A 248 -1.43 -5.12 17.98
C LEU A 248 -2.87 -5.38 17.54
N HIS A 249 -3.47 -6.46 18.04
CA HIS A 249 -4.90 -6.70 17.89
C HIS A 249 -5.63 -6.08 19.09
N LEU A 250 -6.50 -5.10 18.87
CA LEU A 250 -7.06 -4.28 19.94
C LEU A 250 -8.10 -5.01 20.80
N GLU A 251 -8.91 -5.88 20.20
CA GLU A 251 -9.95 -6.62 20.92
C GLU A 251 -9.35 -7.63 21.90
N SER A 252 -8.38 -8.44 21.46
CA SER A 252 -7.70 -9.40 22.33
C SER A 252 -6.54 -8.79 23.13
N ARG A 253 -6.17 -7.53 22.84
CA ARG A 253 -4.96 -6.86 23.35
C ARG A 253 -3.66 -7.65 23.11
N THR A 254 -3.65 -8.54 22.13
CA THR A 254 -2.48 -9.38 21.83
C THR A 254 -1.48 -8.62 20.97
N ARG A 255 -0.22 -8.62 21.41
CA ARG A 255 0.91 -8.07 20.66
C ARG A 255 1.63 -9.16 19.89
N PHE A 256 2.09 -8.80 18.70
CA PHE A 256 2.88 -9.63 17.81
C PHE A 256 4.12 -8.85 17.39
N SER A 257 5.23 -9.54 17.19
CA SER A 257 6.43 -8.94 16.63
C SER A 257 7.10 -9.92 15.70
N SER A 258 7.78 -9.38 14.68
CA SER A 258 8.64 -10.15 13.80
C SER A 258 9.82 -9.29 13.39
N THR A 259 11.02 -9.84 13.52
CA THR A 259 12.23 -9.23 12.97
C THR A 259 12.19 -9.21 11.45
N ALA A 260 12.94 -8.31 10.82
CA ALA A 260 13.18 -8.38 9.38
C ALA A 260 13.80 -9.74 9.02
N GLY A 261 13.45 -10.29 7.86
CA GLY A 261 14.12 -11.45 7.29
C GLY A 261 15.61 -11.16 7.02
N LYS A 262 16.45 -12.20 7.15
CA LYS A 262 17.89 -12.10 6.89
C LYS A 262 18.15 -11.94 5.39
N ILE A 263 18.98 -10.97 5.03
CA ILE A 263 19.45 -10.72 3.67
C ILE A 263 20.95 -10.45 3.68
N ASP A 264 21.65 -10.85 2.64
CA ASP A 264 23.11 -10.67 2.53
C ASP A 264 23.50 -9.20 2.32
N ALA A 265 22.70 -8.48 1.53
CA ALA A 265 22.90 -7.06 1.24
C ALA A 265 21.58 -6.36 0.90
N VAL A 266 21.50 -5.07 1.23
CA VAL A 266 20.41 -4.19 0.77
C VAL A 266 20.73 -3.72 -0.64
N VAL A 267 19.91 -4.14 -1.60
CA VAL A 267 20.01 -3.75 -3.03
C VAL A 267 19.10 -2.56 -3.32
N ASP A 268 17.83 -2.64 -2.90
CA ASP A 268 16.83 -1.61 -3.17
C ASP A 268 15.74 -1.61 -2.08
N PRO A 269 15.74 -0.66 -1.13
CA PRO A 269 14.73 -0.61 -0.06
C PRO A 269 13.44 0.14 -0.44
N ILE A 270 13.34 0.70 -1.66
CA ILE A 270 12.23 1.58 -2.05
C ILE A 270 10.94 0.77 -2.22
N GLY A 271 9.90 1.08 -1.45
CA GLY A 271 8.63 0.33 -1.48
C GLY A 271 8.61 -0.96 -0.66
N ALA A 272 9.59 -1.18 0.22
CA ALA A 272 9.56 -2.32 1.15
C ALA A 272 8.34 -2.29 2.10
N GLY A 273 7.90 -1.09 2.51
CA GLY A 273 6.66 -0.92 3.29
C GLY A 273 5.41 -1.35 2.50
N ASP A 274 5.34 -1.00 1.22
CA ASP A 274 4.23 -1.40 0.35
C ASP A 274 4.18 -2.93 0.19
N VAL A 275 5.35 -3.56 0.07
CA VAL A 275 5.46 -5.01 0.02
C VAL A 275 5.05 -5.66 1.34
N PHE A 276 5.35 -5.04 2.48
CA PHE A 276 4.84 -5.48 3.77
C PHE A 276 3.31 -5.41 3.82
N VAL A 277 2.71 -4.30 3.36
CA VAL A 277 1.24 -4.13 3.28
C VAL A 277 0.63 -5.23 2.41
N ALA A 278 1.16 -5.45 1.20
CA ALA A 278 0.74 -6.56 0.33
C ALA A 278 0.90 -7.93 1.01
N GLY A 279 1.98 -8.13 1.74
CA GLY A 279 2.25 -9.36 2.50
C GLY A 279 1.17 -9.64 3.54
N ILE A 280 0.76 -8.63 4.32
CA ILE A 280 -0.33 -8.76 5.30
C ILE A 280 -1.67 -9.05 4.59
N ILE A 281 -1.97 -8.34 3.51
CA ILE A 281 -3.20 -8.55 2.73
C ILE A 281 -3.26 -9.99 2.19
N LEU A 282 -2.15 -10.52 1.66
CA LEU A 282 -2.07 -11.90 1.21
C LEU A 282 -2.24 -12.89 2.37
N ALA A 283 -1.47 -12.72 3.44
CA ALA A 283 -1.47 -13.66 4.54
C ALA A 283 -2.86 -13.78 5.18
N LEU A 284 -3.45 -12.66 5.57
CA LEU A 284 -4.73 -12.62 6.28
C LEU A 284 -5.92 -12.80 5.33
N GLY A 285 -5.90 -12.09 4.19
CA GLY A 285 -7.03 -12.00 3.28
C GLY A 285 -7.14 -13.16 2.29
N VAL A 286 -6.02 -13.84 1.99
CA VAL A 286 -5.94 -14.84 0.91
C VAL A 286 -5.50 -16.22 1.42
N ARG A 287 -4.49 -16.27 2.30
CA ARG A 287 -3.90 -17.53 2.77
C ARG A 287 -4.53 -18.05 4.07
N GLY A 288 -5.34 -17.24 4.76
CA GLY A 288 -6.00 -17.61 6.01
C GLY A 288 -5.03 -17.77 7.19
N TYR A 289 -3.89 -17.08 7.14
CA TYR A 289 -2.93 -17.09 8.23
C TYR A 289 -3.45 -16.28 9.43
N ASP A 290 -3.05 -16.67 10.63
CA ASP A 290 -3.24 -15.83 11.81
C ASP A 290 -2.34 -14.58 11.76
N ILE A 291 -2.62 -13.61 12.63
CA ILE A 291 -1.91 -12.32 12.68
C ILE A 291 -0.40 -12.50 12.88
N GLY A 292 0.02 -13.42 13.74
CA GLY A 292 1.43 -13.65 14.05
C GLY A 292 2.19 -14.25 12.87
N ARG A 293 1.60 -15.25 12.20
CA ARG A 293 2.15 -15.85 10.98
C ARG A 293 2.13 -14.86 9.82
N GLY A 294 1.06 -14.09 9.67
CA GLY A 294 0.96 -13.06 8.64
C GLY A 294 2.00 -11.96 8.81
N LEU A 295 2.27 -11.54 10.05
CA LEU A 295 3.31 -10.56 10.35
C LEU A 295 4.71 -11.07 9.94
N ARG A 296 5.04 -12.33 10.25
CA ARG A 296 6.30 -12.94 9.83
C ARG A 296 6.44 -13.00 8.31
N PHE A 297 5.41 -13.52 7.64
CA PHE A 297 5.36 -13.59 6.19
C PHE A 297 5.58 -12.22 5.53
N ALA A 298 4.92 -11.17 6.04
CA ALA A 298 5.05 -9.82 5.51
C ALA A 298 6.46 -9.23 5.72
N CYS A 299 7.08 -9.47 6.90
CA CYS A 299 8.45 -9.06 7.17
C CYS A 299 9.47 -9.75 6.24
N GLU A 300 9.31 -11.05 5.99
CA GLU A 300 10.19 -11.81 5.10
C GLU A 300 10.03 -11.37 3.65
N LEU A 301 8.80 -11.19 3.18
CA LEU A 301 8.53 -10.71 1.83
C LEU A 301 9.10 -9.30 1.60
N ALA A 302 8.96 -8.40 2.59
CA ALA A 302 9.56 -7.06 2.54
C ALA A 302 11.10 -7.10 2.57
N SER A 303 11.69 -7.99 3.38
CA SER A 303 13.15 -8.21 3.39
C SER A 303 13.66 -8.72 2.05
N LEU A 304 12.98 -9.71 1.46
CA LEU A 304 13.31 -10.21 0.13
C LEU A 304 13.23 -9.10 -0.92
N LYS A 305 12.24 -8.20 -0.82
CA LYS A 305 12.19 -7.03 -1.69
C LYS A 305 13.41 -6.12 -1.53
N CYS A 306 13.94 -5.98 -0.32
CA CYS A 306 15.16 -5.20 -0.09
C CYS A 306 16.41 -5.82 -0.74
N SER A 307 16.45 -7.14 -0.98
CA SER A 307 17.60 -7.84 -1.57
C SER A 307 17.55 -7.97 -3.10
N GLN A 308 16.52 -7.43 -3.76
CA GLN A 308 16.42 -7.41 -5.22
C GLN A 308 15.99 -6.04 -5.75
N TYR A 309 16.18 -5.84 -7.05
CA TYR A 309 15.69 -4.64 -7.73
C TYR A 309 14.21 -4.76 -8.11
N GLY A 310 13.40 -3.77 -7.75
CA GLY A 310 11.99 -3.73 -8.14
C GLY A 310 11.14 -4.83 -7.50
N PHE A 311 9.96 -5.10 -8.07
CA PHE A 311 8.93 -5.94 -7.44
C PHE A 311 8.69 -7.27 -8.17
N GLN A 312 9.36 -7.52 -9.29
CA GLN A 312 9.09 -8.69 -10.12
C GLN A 312 9.44 -10.00 -9.39
N HIS A 313 8.56 -10.99 -9.54
CA HIS A 313 8.75 -12.37 -9.08
C HIS A 313 8.99 -12.57 -7.58
N LEU A 314 8.66 -11.58 -6.73
CA LEU A 314 8.84 -11.66 -5.29
C LEU A 314 8.17 -12.90 -4.68
N LEU A 315 6.92 -13.20 -5.07
CA LEU A 315 6.19 -14.34 -4.51
C LEU A 315 6.71 -15.70 -5.00
N LYS A 316 7.39 -15.77 -6.15
CA LYS A 316 7.99 -17.02 -6.65
C LYS A 316 9.26 -17.38 -5.92
N SER A 317 9.95 -16.38 -5.37
CA SER A 317 11.20 -16.51 -4.65
C SER A 317 11.00 -16.80 -3.15
N MET A 318 9.77 -16.79 -2.66
CA MET A 318 9.46 -17.19 -1.29
C MET A 318 9.35 -18.70 -1.14
N ASP A 319 9.83 -19.19 0.00
CA ASP A 319 9.63 -20.59 0.41
C ASP A 319 8.13 -20.89 0.56
N SER A 320 7.71 -22.09 0.13
CA SER A 320 6.33 -22.54 0.24
C SER A 320 5.88 -22.77 1.69
N ASP A 321 6.84 -22.96 2.60
CA ASP A 321 6.58 -23.36 3.98
C ASP A 321 6.28 -22.18 4.93
N LEU A 322 6.34 -20.93 4.43
CA LEU A 322 6.03 -19.70 5.17
C LEU A 322 4.54 -19.37 5.21
#